data_AF-A0A5U3BSI6-F1
#
_entry.id   AF-A0A5U3BSI6-F1
#
_cell.length_a   1.000
_cell.length_b   1.000
_cell.length_c   1.000
_cell.angle_alpha   90.00
_cell.angle_beta   90.00
_cell.angle_gamma   90.00
#
_symmetry.space_group_name_H-M   'P 1'
#
loop_
_entity.id
_entity.type
_entity.pdbx_description
1 polymer ?
#
loop_
_entity_poly.entity_id
_entity_poly.type
_entity_poly.pdbx_seq_one_letter_code
_entity_poly.pdbx_strand_id
1 'polypeptide(L)' 'MWNPEENDNIEDAAISARSLNELLDLMYISFKKMNPLQTERLLGFALNISSDISVWMDEEEKRREKQHY' A
#
# COMPACT_ATOMS: atom_id res chain seq x y z
N MET A 1 13.36 -4.21 -0.69
CA MET A 1 12.16 -3.34 -0.60
C MET A 1 11.55 -3.32 -1.98
N TRP A 2 10.24 -3.48 -2.10
CA TRP A 2 9.53 -3.37 -3.38
C TRP A 2 9.68 -1.93 -3.90
N ASN A 3 9.99 -1.74 -5.18
CA ASN A 3 10.05 -0.42 -5.80
C ASN A 3 8.81 -0.22 -6.68
N PRO A 4 7.81 0.56 -6.24
CA PRO A 4 6.56 0.74 -6.98
C PRO A 4 6.75 1.45 -8.32
N GLU A 5 7.84 2.19 -8.50
CA GLU A 5 8.11 2.90 -9.76
C GLU A 5 8.57 1.98 -10.89
N GLU A 6 9.39 0.99 -10.55
CA GLU A 6 10.03 0.09 -11.52
C GLU A 6 9.27 -1.24 -11.68
N ASN A 7 8.34 -1.56 -10.77
CA ASN A 7 7.59 -2.79 -10.82
C ASN A 7 6.29 -2.60 -11.64
N ASP A 8 6.11 -3.39 -12.69
CA ASP A 8 4.91 -3.40 -13.56
C ASP A 8 3.98 -4.59 -13.28
N ASN A 9 4.30 -5.42 -12.29
CA ASN A 9 3.52 -6.58 -11.90
C ASN A 9 2.30 -6.18 -11.03
N ILE A 10 1.12 -6.27 -11.62
CA ILE A 10 -0.16 -6.01 -10.94
C ILE A 10 -0.42 -6.94 -9.75
N GLU A 11 0.13 -8.15 -9.73
CA GLU A 11 -0.02 -9.09 -8.60
C GLU A 11 0.63 -8.53 -7.33
N ASP A 12 1.81 -7.91 -7.45
CA ASP A 12 2.52 -7.33 -6.31
C ASP A 12 1.75 -6.13 -5.73
N ALA A 13 1.20 -5.28 -6.60
CA ALA A 13 0.33 -4.18 -6.18
C ALA A 13 -0.96 -4.68 -5.51
N ALA A 14 -1.56 -5.76 -6.04
CA ALA A 14 -2.75 -6.38 -5.45
C ALA A 14 -2.46 -7.02 -4.09
N ILE A 15 -1.29 -7.65 -3.91
CA ILE A 15 -0.83 -8.18 -2.62
C ILE A 15 -0.64 -7.04 -1.61
N SER A 16 -0.02 -5.93 -2.02
CA SER A 16 0.15 -4.74 -1.18
C SER A 16 -1.20 -4.17 -0.73
N ALA A 17 -2.17 -4.05 -1.64
CA ALA A 17 -3.53 -3.58 -1.32
C ALA A 17 -4.26 -4.53 -0.36
N ARG A 18 -4.11 -5.85 -0.53
CA ARG A 18 -4.68 -6.84 0.39
C ARG A 18 -4.04 -6.75 1.78
N SER A 19 -2.72 -6.61 1.83
CA SER A 19 -1.96 -6.47 3.08
C SER A 19 -2.37 -5.21 3.84
N LEU A 20 -2.61 -4.10 3.14
CA LEU A 20 -3.14 -2.87 3.73
C LEU A 20 -4.52 -3.10 4.37
N ASN A 21 -5.44 -3.75 3.66
CA ASN A 21 -6.78 -4.04 4.20
C ASN A 21 -6.71 -4.94 5.44
N GLU A 22 -5.92 -6.02 5.39
CA GLU A 22 -5.74 -6.92 6.53
C GLU A 22 -5.13 -6.22 7.75
N LEU A 23 -4.18 -5.31 7.52
CA LEU A 23 -3.59 -4.47 8.57
C LEU A 23 -4.65 -3.54 9.20
N LEU A 24 -5.42 -2.84 8.38
CA LEU A 24 -6.46 -1.92 8.86
C LEU A 24 -7.56 -2.65 9.64
N ASP A 25 -7.98 -3.82 9.18
CA ASP A 25 -8.95 -4.67 9.89
C ASP A 25 -8.40 -5.13 11.25
N LEU A 26 -7.14 -5.57 11.29
CA LEU A 26 -6.50 -5.98 12.54
C LEU A 26 -6.39 -4.80 13.52
N MET A 27 -6.00 -3.63 13.02
CA MET A 27 -5.93 -2.39 13.81
C MET A 27 -7.30 -2.02 14.34
N TYR A 28 -8.36 -2.10 13.53
CA TYR A 28 -9.73 -1.81 13.94
C TYR A 28 -10.20 -2.75 15.07
N ILE A 29 -10.00 -4.06 14.91
CA ILE A 29 -10.39 -5.07 15.91
C ILE A 29 -9.57 -4.91 17.21
N SER A 30 -8.30 -4.51 17.11
CA SER A 30 -7.38 -4.43 18.24
C SER A 30 -7.25 -3.05 18.86
N PHE A 31 -7.91 -2.03 18.30
CA PHE A 31 -7.67 -0.61 18.62
C PHE A 31 -7.72 -0.31 20.13
N LYS A 32 -8.71 -0.86 20.85
CA LYS A 32 -8.86 -0.66 22.30
C LYS A 32 -7.74 -1.24 23.16
N LYS A 33 -6.93 -2.16 22.60
CA LYS A 33 -5.82 -2.84 23.26
C LYS A 33 -4.45 -2.28 22.84
N MET A 34 -4.41 -1.43 21.82
CA MET A 34 -3.17 -0.84 21.31
C MET A 34 -2.77 0.36 22.16
N ASN A 35 -1.49 0.43 22.51
CA ASN A 35 -0.93 1.63 23.11
C ASN A 35 -0.64 2.70 22.02
N PRO A 36 -0.49 3.98 22.39
CA PRO A 36 -0.28 5.06 21.42
C PRO A 36 0.89 4.81 20.45
N LEU A 37 2.02 4.29 20.94
CA LEU A 37 3.19 4.00 20.11
C LEU A 37 2.92 2.90 19.07
N GLN A 38 2.17 1.85 19.44
CA GLN A 38 1.74 0.81 18.51
C GLN A 38 0.80 1.39 17.45
N THR A 39 -0.15 2.24 17.86
CA THR A 39 -1.08 2.91 16.97
C THR A 39 -0.36 3.80 15.96
N GLU A 40 0.55 4.66 16.41
CA GLU A 40 1.34 5.54 15.54
C GLU A 40 2.18 4.75 14.54
N ARG A 41 2.86 3.69 14.99
CA ARG A 41 3.70 2.87 14.09
C ARG A 41 2.88 2.14 13.03
N LEU A 42 1.74 1.56 13.42
CA LEU A 42 0.89 0.82 12.47
C LEU A 42 0.16 1.77 11.52
N LEU A 43 -0.24 2.97 11.97
CA LEU A 43 -0.73 4.03 11.10
C LEU A 43 0.34 4.47 10.09
N GLY A 44 1.57 4.73 10.53
CA GLY A 44 2.68 5.07 9.65
C GLY A 44 2.96 3.96 8.63
N PHE A 45 2.88 2.70 9.04
CA PHE A 45 3.04 1.57 8.14
C PHE A 45 1.91 1.47 7.10
N ALA A 46 0.65 1.66 7.52
CA ALA A 46 -0.49 1.71 6.61
C ALA A 46 -0.36 2.86 5.58
N LEU A 47 0.08 4.04 6.03
CA LEU A 47 0.34 5.18 5.15
C LEU A 47 1.43 4.88 4.11
N ASN A 48 2.52 4.20 4.51
CA ASN A 48 3.57 3.82 3.58
C ASN A 48 3.05 2.86 2.50
N ILE A 49 2.32 1.80 2.89
CA ILE A 49 1.75 0.85 1.91
C ILE A 49 0.78 1.57 0.97
N SER A 50 -0.07 2.45 1.51
CA SER A 50 -1.00 3.25 0.70
C SER A 50 -0.26 4.15 -0.28
N SER A 51 0.85 4.76 0.13
CA SER A 51 1.67 5.60 -0.74
C SER A 51 2.31 4.79 -1.85
N ASP A 52 2.86 3.61 -1.55
CA ASP A 52 3.50 2.75 -2.54
C ASP A 52 2.49 2.29 -3.61
N ILE A 53 1.27 1.94 -3.21
CA ILE A 53 0.18 1.58 -4.15
C ILE A 53 -0.18 2.77 -5.03
N SER A 54 -0.28 3.98 -4.47
CA SER A 54 -0.60 5.18 -5.25
C SER A 54 0.48 5.47 -6.29
N VAL A 55 1.76 5.39 -5.91
CA VAL A 55 2.88 5.57 -6.85
C VAL A 55 2.82 4.53 -7.96
N TRP A 56 2.55 3.27 -7.62
CA TRP A 56 2.43 2.21 -8.61
C TRP A 56 1.29 2.48 -9.61
N MET A 57 0.14 2.97 -9.13
CA MET A 57 -1.01 3.32 -9.97
C MET A 57 -0.66 4.44 -10.96
N ASP A 58 0.02 5.50 -10.49
CA ASP A 58 0.44 6.62 -11.34
C ASP A 58 1.43 6.17 -12.43
N GLU A 59 2.38 5.31 -12.07
CA GLU A 59 3.34 4.76 -13.05
C GLU A 59 2.70 3.78 -14.02
N GLU A 60 1.70 3.01 -13.57
CA GLU A 60 0.92 2.13 -14.43
C GLU A 60 0.08 2.90 -15.45
N GLU A 61 -0.53 4.01 -15.04
CA GLU A 61 -1.23 4.91 -15.96
C GLU A 61 -0.28 5.44 -17.05
N LYS A 62 0.90 5.96 -16.66
CA LYS A 62 1.93 6.41 -17.61
C LYS A 62 2.40 5.31 -18.56
N ARG A 63 2.53 4.06 -18.08
CA ARG A 63 2.90 2.90 -18.93
C ARG A 63 1.84 2.61 -19.98
N ARG A 64 0.55 2.66 -19.60
CA ARG A 64 -0.57 2.44 -20.52
C ARG A 64 -0.66 3.54 -21.57
N GLU A 65 -0.51 4.80 -21.18
CA GLU A 65 -0.49 5.92 -22.13
C GLU A 65 0.60 5.75 -23.19
N LYS A 66 1.82 5.35 -22.80
CA LYS A 66 2.93 5.10 -23.74
C LYS A 66 2.67 3.98 -24.74
N GLN A 67 1.84 2.98 -24.40
CA GLN A 67 1.49 1.89 -25.32
C GLN A 67 0.45 2.29 -26.37
N HIS A 68 -0.20 3.44 -26.20
CA HIS A 68 -1.22 3.96 -27.10
C HIS A 68 -0.69 4.98 -28.12
N TYR A 69 0.63 5.27 -28.11
CA TYR A 69 1.35 6.12 -29.07
C TYR A 69 2.43 5.33 -29.82
#